data_AF-A0A0F2L839-F1
#
_entry.id   AF-A0A0F2L839-F1
#
_cell.length_a   1.000
_cell.length_b   1.000
_cell.length_c   1.000
_cell.angle_alpha   90.00
_cell.angle_beta   90.00
_cell.angle_gamma   90.00
#
_symmetry.space_group_name_H-M   'P 1'
#
loop_
_entity.id
_entity.type
_entity.pdbx_description
1 polymer ?
#
loop_
_entity_poly.entity_id
_entity_poly.type
_entity_poly.pdbx_seq_one_letter_code
_entity_poly.pdbx_strand_id
1 'polypeptide(L)'
;IILVFKSYVTRVGSGELPSELSQEEVIAKGWVERGTVTGRPRRAAPFNIDLARRAVMLNKPTQIAITKLDALFPEAHGKRKWDDLPVEARRWIEDIMEKLRVPITLIGTGEDSVDMIDLRREVMGP
;
A
#
# COMPACT_ATOMS: atom_id res chain seq x y z
N ILE A 1 7.42 -2.81 15.82
CA ILE A 1 6.06 -3.03 15.23
C ILE A 1 6.15 -2.66 13.75
N ILE A 2 5.68 -3.52 12.85
CA ILE A 2 5.54 -3.22 11.41
C ILE A 2 4.07 -2.92 11.14
N LEU A 3 3.75 -1.74 10.63
CA LEU A 3 2.41 -1.47 10.09
C LEU A 3 2.38 -1.83 8.61
N VAL A 4 1.37 -2.60 8.20
CA VAL A 4 1.17 -2.96 6.79
C VAL A 4 0.04 -2.10 6.24
N PHE A 5 0.34 -1.36 5.17
CA PHE A 5 -0.67 -0.70 4.37
C PHE A 5 -0.68 -1.28 2.95
N LYS A 6 -1.85 -1.26 2.32
CA LYS A 6 -1.95 -1.41 0.87
C LYS A 6 -1.79 -0.03 0.23
N SER A 7 -1.39 0.00 -1.04
CA SER A 7 -1.31 1.22 -1.87
C SER A 7 -2.67 1.91 -2.08
N TYR A 8 -3.77 1.24 -1.76
CA TYR A 8 -5.13 1.75 -1.73
C TYR A 8 -5.92 1.12 -0.57
N VAL A 9 -7.00 1.77 -0.15
CA VAL A 9 -7.83 1.32 0.97
C VAL A 9 -8.93 0.38 0.45
N THR A 10 -9.22 -0.68 1.19
CA THR A 10 -10.41 -1.49 0.92
C THR A 10 -11.23 -1.73 2.18
N ARG A 11 -12.55 -1.86 2.02
CA ARG A 11 -13.48 -2.16 3.12
C ARG A 11 -14.49 -3.22 2.73
N VAL A 12 -14.84 -4.08 3.69
CA VAL A 12 -16.00 -4.99 3.62
C VAL A 12 -17.08 -4.47 4.56
N GLY A 13 -18.35 -4.58 4.16
CA GLY A 13 -19.50 -4.13 4.94
C GLY A 13 -19.87 -2.66 4.70
N SER A 14 -20.87 -2.18 5.43
CA SER A 14 -21.63 -0.95 5.11
C SER A 14 -21.11 0.36 5.71
N GLY A 15 -20.10 0.34 6.58
CA GLY A 15 -19.64 1.57 7.23
C GLY A 15 -18.92 2.54 6.27
N GLU A 16 -18.96 3.84 6.55
CA GLU A 16 -18.43 4.87 5.64
C GLU A 16 -16.99 4.62 5.15
N LEU A 17 -16.72 4.87 3.88
CA LEU A 17 -15.38 4.84 3.32
C LEU A 17 -15.11 6.18 2.62
N PRO A 18 -14.32 7.08 3.23
CA PRO A 18 -14.01 8.37 2.62
C PRO A 18 -13.32 8.18 1.25
N SER A 19 -13.74 8.97 0.26
CA SER A 19 -13.25 8.89 -1.13
C SER A 19 -13.44 7.50 -1.77
N GLU A 20 -14.50 6.80 -1.38
CA GLU A 20 -14.92 5.56 -2.02
C GLU A 20 -15.16 5.75 -3.51
N LEU A 21 -14.58 4.84 -4.30
CA LEU A 21 -14.72 4.81 -5.75
C LEU A 21 -15.98 4.03 -6.13
N SER A 22 -16.59 4.44 -7.25
CA SER A 22 -17.64 3.65 -7.91
C SER A 22 -17.11 2.28 -8.35
N GLN A 23 -18.01 1.32 -8.56
CA GLN A 23 -17.61 -0.02 -8.99
C GLN A 23 -16.92 0.01 -10.36
N GLU A 24 -17.35 0.91 -11.25
CA GLU A 24 -16.79 1.14 -12.58
C GLU A 24 -15.34 1.63 -12.49
N GLU A 25 -15.06 2.59 -11.59
CA GLU A 25 -13.69 3.10 -11.36
C GLU A 25 -12.77 2.03 -10.76
N VAL A 26 -13.28 1.21 -9.83
CA VAL A 26 -12.52 0.09 -9.24
C VAL A 26 -12.15 -0.93 -10.31
N ILE A 27 -13.10 -1.27 -11.19
CA ILE A 27 -12.86 -2.20 -12.32
C ILE A 27 -11.84 -1.60 -13.29
N ALA A 28 -12.00 -0.33 -13.67
CA ALA A 28 -11.07 0.34 -14.59
C ALA A 28 -9.64 0.40 -14.05
N LYS A 29 -9.47 0.50 -12.72
CA LYS A 29 -8.17 0.46 -12.04
C LYS A 29 -7.65 -0.95 -11.78
N GLY A 30 -8.44 -1.99 -12.00
CA GLY A 30 -8.07 -3.37 -11.66
C GLY A 30 -8.03 -3.65 -10.15
N TRP A 31 -8.68 -2.84 -9.31
CA TRP A 31 -8.64 -2.95 -7.83
C TRP A 31 -9.74 -3.87 -7.27
N VAL A 32 -10.27 -4.76 -8.10
CA VAL A 32 -11.38 -5.64 -7.73
C VAL A 32 -10.88 -6.72 -6.77
N GLU A 33 -11.23 -6.59 -5.50
CA GLU A 33 -10.94 -7.60 -4.47
C GLU A 33 -12.23 -8.24 -3.94
N ARG A 34 -12.14 -9.51 -3.53
CA ARG A 34 -13.24 -10.23 -2.88
C ARG A 34 -12.79 -10.79 -1.53
N GLY A 35 -13.71 -10.85 -0.58
CA GLY A 35 -13.48 -11.54 0.69
C GLY A 35 -13.23 -13.03 0.46
N THR A 36 -12.16 -13.57 1.01
CA THR A 36 -11.75 -14.97 0.81
C THR A 36 -12.77 -15.98 1.32
N VAL A 37 -13.44 -15.67 2.45
CA VAL A 37 -14.46 -16.55 3.05
C VAL A 37 -15.86 -16.26 2.51
N THR A 38 -16.26 -14.99 2.47
CA THR A 38 -17.65 -14.61 2.15
C THR A 38 -17.90 -14.37 0.67
N GLY A 39 -16.86 -14.26 -0.15
CA GLY A 39 -16.94 -13.92 -1.58
C GLY A 39 -17.43 -12.49 -1.88
N ARG A 40 -17.80 -11.72 -0.84
CA ARG A 40 -18.35 -10.37 -0.98
C ARG A 40 -17.30 -9.44 -1.61
N PRO A 41 -17.70 -8.60 -2.58
CA PRO A 41 -16.79 -7.60 -3.15
C PRO A 41 -16.33 -6.63 -2.07
N ARG A 42 -15.05 -6.27 -2.11
CA ARG A 42 -14.50 -5.20 -1.29
C ARG A 42 -14.73 -3.88 -2.01
N ARG A 43 -15.17 -2.89 -1.25
CA ARG A 43 -15.21 -1.49 -1.69
C ARG A 43 -13.80 -0.93 -1.61
N ALA A 44 -13.44 0.00 -2.49
CA ALA A 44 -12.09 0.53 -2.57
C ALA A 44 -12.07 2.07 -2.62
N ALA A 45 -10.99 2.65 -2.13
CA ALA A 45 -10.72 4.07 -2.13
C ALA A 45 -9.21 4.30 -2.30
N PRO A 46 -8.78 5.46 -2.81
CA PRO A 46 -7.36 5.82 -2.82
C PRO A 46 -6.73 5.77 -1.42
N PHE A 47 -5.39 5.73 -1.37
CA PHE A 47 -4.67 5.79 -0.11
C PHE A 47 -5.06 7.02 0.71
N ASN A 48 -5.38 6.82 1.99
CA ASN A 48 -5.79 7.89 2.88
C ASN A 48 -4.69 8.18 3.90
N ILE A 49 -4.01 9.32 3.73
CA ILE A 49 -2.88 9.70 4.57
C ILE A 49 -3.29 9.99 6.02
N ASP A 50 -4.49 10.52 6.25
CA ASP A 50 -4.95 10.86 7.60
C ASP A 50 -5.32 9.60 8.38
N LEU A 51 -5.94 8.62 7.72
CA LEU A 51 -6.19 7.30 8.28
C LEU A 51 -4.88 6.59 8.61
N ALA A 52 -3.90 6.64 7.70
CA ALA A 52 -2.57 6.08 7.94
C ALA A 52 -1.86 6.78 9.11
N ARG A 53 -1.92 8.12 9.19
CA ARG A 53 -1.35 8.90 10.30
C ARG A 53 -1.98 8.52 11.63
N ARG A 54 -3.30 8.32 11.68
CA ARG A 54 -3.99 7.84 12.88
C ARG A 54 -3.51 6.45 13.29
N ALA A 55 -3.37 5.52 12.33
CA ALA A 55 -2.85 4.18 12.61
C ALA A 55 -1.40 4.24 13.15
N VAL A 56 -0.55 5.08 12.56
CA VAL A 56 0.83 5.33 13.03
C VAL A 56 0.83 5.87 14.46
N MET A 57 0.01 6.88 14.76
CA MET A 57 -0.10 7.48 16.08
C MET A 57 -0.52 6.45 17.15
N LEU A 58 -1.48 5.57 16.82
CA LEU A 58 -1.99 4.56 17.76
C LEU A 58 -1.00 3.42 18.00
N ASN A 59 -0.30 2.97 16.97
CA ASN A 59 0.55 1.79 17.05
C ASN A 59 2.03 2.10 17.31
N LYS A 60 2.46 3.36 17.10
CA LYS A 60 3.86 3.81 17.19
C LYS A 60 4.84 2.82 16.50
N PRO A 61 4.65 2.54 15.19
CA PRO A 61 5.47 1.58 14.48
C PRO A 61 6.93 2.04 14.38
N THR A 62 7.81 1.07 14.23
CA THR A 62 9.23 1.31 13.93
C THR A 62 9.48 1.33 12.42
N GLN A 63 8.60 0.72 11.64
CA GLN A 63 8.67 0.65 10.17
C GLN A 63 7.30 0.36 9.55
N ILE A 64 7.16 0.66 8.26
CA ILE A 64 5.97 0.41 7.46
C ILE A 64 6.30 -0.54 6.32
N ALA A 65 5.37 -1.44 6.01
CA ALA A 65 5.33 -2.21 4.78
C ALA A 65 4.20 -1.68 3.89
N ILE A 66 4.49 -1.40 2.62
CA ILE A 66 3.48 -1.13 1.58
C ILE A 66 3.31 -2.38 0.73
N THR A 67 2.08 -2.72 0.37
CA THR A 67 1.73 -3.85 -0.49
C THR A 67 0.88 -3.39 -1.67
N LYS A 68 0.82 -4.20 -2.73
CA LYS A 68 0.05 -3.92 -3.95
C LYS A 68 0.50 -2.64 -4.66
N LEU A 69 1.79 -2.30 -4.62
CA LEU A 69 2.29 -1.10 -5.30
C LEU A 69 2.03 -1.18 -6.82
N ASP A 70 2.18 -2.38 -7.38
CA ASP A 70 1.86 -2.77 -8.76
C ASP A 70 0.41 -2.46 -9.18
N ALA A 71 -0.54 -2.49 -8.24
CA ALA A 71 -1.92 -2.11 -8.53
C ALA A 71 -2.08 -0.59 -8.76
N LEU A 72 -1.22 0.23 -8.15
CA LEU A 72 -1.22 1.69 -8.34
C LEU A 72 -0.28 2.12 -9.47
N PHE A 73 0.85 1.41 -9.63
CA PHE A 73 1.87 1.63 -10.64
C PHE A 73 2.18 0.29 -11.33
N PRO A 74 1.46 -0.08 -12.41
CA PRO A 74 1.62 -1.38 -13.09
C PRO A 74 3.06 -1.73 -13.48
N GLU A 75 3.88 -0.72 -13.81
CA GLU A 75 5.28 -0.87 -14.19
C GLU A 75 6.19 -1.29 -13.01
N ALA A 76 5.70 -1.17 -11.78
CA ALA A 76 6.39 -1.68 -10.59
C ALA A 76 6.28 -3.21 -10.46
N HIS A 77 5.44 -3.88 -11.27
CA HIS A 77 5.21 -5.32 -11.14
C HIS A 77 6.51 -6.14 -11.20
N GLY A 78 6.74 -6.96 -10.17
CA GLY A 78 7.89 -7.87 -10.08
C GLY A 78 9.26 -7.19 -9.86
N LYS A 79 9.30 -5.87 -9.63
CA LYS A 79 10.55 -5.16 -9.31
C LYS A 79 11.02 -5.54 -7.91
N ARG A 80 12.32 -5.82 -7.77
CA ARG A 80 12.94 -6.28 -6.49
C ARG A 80 14.04 -5.37 -5.97
N LYS A 81 14.34 -4.29 -6.69
CA LYS A 81 15.29 -3.25 -6.28
C LYS A 81 14.61 -1.89 -6.33
N TRP A 82 14.98 -1.02 -5.41
CA TRP A 82 14.47 0.36 -5.35
C TRP A 82 14.68 1.11 -6.66
N ASP A 83 15.88 1.01 -7.25
CA ASP A 83 16.24 1.76 -8.46
C ASP A 83 15.51 1.28 -9.72
N ASP A 84 14.92 0.08 -9.69
CA ASP A 84 14.14 -0.45 -10.80
C ASP A 84 12.68 0.03 -10.78
N LEU A 85 12.25 0.75 -9.73
CA LEU A 85 10.91 1.30 -9.63
C LEU A 85 10.73 2.52 -10.54
N PRO A 86 9.51 2.70 -11.10
CA PRO A 86 9.13 3.95 -11.75
C PRO A 86 9.36 5.17 -10.85
N VAL A 87 9.72 6.29 -11.46
CA VAL A 87 10.01 7.53 -10.71
C VAL A 87 8.80 7.99 -9.91
N GLU A 88 7.61 7.85 -10.49
CA GLU A 88 6.33 8.19 -9.87
C GLU A 88 6.05 7.32 -8.64
N ALA A 89 6.38 6.04 -8.71
CA ALA A 89 6.20 5.11 -7.60
C ALA A 89 7.14 5.44 -6.44
N ARG A 90 8.41 5.75 -6.72
CA ARG A 90 9.38 6.19 -5.71
C ARG A 90 8.95 7.49 -5.04
N ARG A 91 8.57 8.50 -5.82
CA ARG A 91 8.04 9.78 -5.30
C ARG A 91 6.83 9.58 -4.41
N TRP A 92 5.89 8.71 -4.80
CA TRP A 92 4.72 8.42 -3.99
C TRP A 92 5.08 7.78 -2.63
N ILE A 93 6.09 6.89 -2.60
CA ILE A 93 6.59 6.29 -1.36
C ILE A 93 7.29 7.35 -0.49
N GLU A 94 8.18 8.15 -1.08
CA GLU A 94 8.92 9.22 -0.40
C GLU A 94 7.95 10.24 0.23
N ASP A 95 6.92 10.67 -0.49
CA ASP A 95 5.85 11.53 0.00
C ASP A 95 5.16 10.96 1.24
N ILE A 96 4.89 9.66 1.27
CA ILE A 96 4.24 9.00 2.41
C ILE A 96 5.21 8.93 3.59
N MET A 97 6.47 8.58 3.35
CA MET A 97 7.50 8.56 4.39
C MET A 97 7.64 9.94 5.05
N GLU A 98 7.66 11.01 4.26
CA GLU A 98 7.72 12.39 4.77
C GLU A 98 6.48 12.72 5.62
N LYS A 99 5.28 12.42 5.11
CA LYS A 99 4.00 12.74 5.76
C LYS A 99 3.73 11.94 7.03
N LEU A 100 4.23 10.70 7.10
CA LEU A 100 4.04 9.80 8.24
C LEU A 100 5.21 9.82 9.23
N ARG A 101 6.40 10.30 8.80
CA ARG A 101 7.64 10.32 9.60
C ARG A 101 8.04 8.95 10.15
N VAL A 102 7.74 7.89 9.39
CA VAL A 102 8.09 6.51 9.71
C VAL A 102 8.70 5.88 8.45
N PRO A 103 9.81 5.15 8.56
CA PRO A 103 10.44 4.56 7.38
C PRO A 103 9.54 3.49 6.74
N ILE A 104 9.41 3.52 5.42
CA ILE A 104 8.88 2.42 4.63
C ILE A 104 10.07 1.55 4.22
N THR A 105 10.06 0.30 4.69
CA THR A 105 11.21 -0.61 4.54
C THR A 105 10.89 -1.85 3.73
N LEU A 106 9.61 -2.19 3.57
CA LEU A 106 9.16 -3.33 2.78
C LEU A 106 8.14 -2.84 1.75
N ILE A 107 8.35 -3.17 0.49
CA ILE A 107 7.51 -2.72 -0.62
C ILE A 107 7.15 -3.92 -1.48
N GLY A 108 5.90 -4.36 -1.41
CA GLY A 108 5.35 -5.44 -2.23
C GLY A 108 4.97 -4.93 -3.62
N THR A 109 5.53 -5.58 -4.62
CA THR A 109 5.44 -5.24 -6.04
C THR A 109 4.75 -6.33 -6.86
N GLY A 110 4.11 -7.30 -6.22
CA GLY A 110 3.39 -8.37 -6.89
C GLY A 110 2.70 -9.29 -5.90
N GLU A 111 2.20 -10.41 -6.41
CA GLU A 111 1.48 -11.41 -5.62
C GLU A 111 2.39 -12.52 -5.08
N ASP A 112 3.56 -12.72 -5.69
CA ASP A 112 4.53 -13.69 -5.21
C ASP A 112 5.27 -13.17 -3.97
N SER A 113 5.61 -14.10 -3.08
CA SER A 113 6.47 -13.89 -1.92
C SER A 113 7.82 -13.22 -2.24
N VAL A 114 8.34 -13.42 -3.45
CA VAL A 114 9.62 -12.84 -3.89
C VAL A 114 9.47 -11.47 -4.55
N ASP A 115 8.25 -11.03 -4.84
CA ASP A 115 7.97 -9.73 -5.45
C ASP A 115 7.88 -8.66 -4.36
N MET A 116 9.04 -8.44 -3.74
CA MET A 116 9.24 -7.54 -2.63
C MET A 116 10.60 -6.85 -2.72
N ILE A 117 10.61 -5.56 -2.43
CA ILE A 117 11.82 -4.78 -2.20
C ILE A 117 11.99 -4.66 -0.68
N ASP A 118 13.16 -5.09 -0.19
CA ASP A 118 13.54 -5.02 1.22
C ASP A 118 14.65 -3.98 1.39
N LEU A 119 14.34 -2.91 2.11
CA LEU A 119 15.22 -1.77 2.39
C LEU A 119 15.64 -1.70 3.86
N ARG A 120 15.38 -2.75 4.66
CA ARG A 120 15.61 -2.70 6.10
C ARG A 120 17.08 -2.48 6.44
N ARG A 121 18.01 -3.10 5.72
CA ARG A 121 19.45 -2.96 5.97
C ARG A 121 19.93 -1.55 5.64
N GLU A 122 19.41 -0.99 4.56
CA GLU A 122 19.74 0.33 4.03
C GLU A 122 19.20 1.45 4.92
N VAL A 123 17.99 1.27 5.47
CA VAL A 123 17.26 2.32 6.21
C VAL A 123 17.45 2.21 7.73
N MET A 124 17.57 0.99 8.26
CA MET A 124 17.64 0.75 9.71
C MET A 124 19.03 0.38 10.20
N GLY A 125 19.99 0.14 9.30
CA GLY A 125 21.30 -0.39 9.62
C GLY A 125 21.31 -1.92 9.81
N PRO A 126 22.49 -2.52 10.02
CA PRO A 126 22.66 -3.95 10.25
C PRO A 126 22.05 -4.42 11.58
#